data_AF-X0TNP6-F1
#
_entry.id   AF-X0TNP6-F1
#
_cell.length_a   1.000
_cell.length_b   1.000
_cell.length_c   1.000
_cell.angle_alpha   90.00
_cell.angle_beta   90.00
_cell.angle_gamma   90.00
#
_symmetry.space_group_name_H-M   'P 1'
#
loop_
_entity.id
_entity.type
_entity.pdbx_description
1 polymer ?
#
loop_
_entity_poly.entity_id
_entity_poly.type
_entity_poly.pdbx_seq_one_letter_code
_entity_poly.pdbx_strand_id
1 'polypeptide(L)'
;MKTRTEKEIIDLIIGFARNDDRIRAVLMNGSRVNPNATKDIFQDYDIVNLVTDVEPFKDENYILSHFGETIIIQKPEDNIYPPPVGDGRYNYLMQLVDGNRIDLSFFNINRIDELRKDSLTEVLLDKDHIIPNLLDPSESSYLIKQPTEKLFSDC
;
A
#
# COMPACT_ATOMS: atom_id res chain seq x y z
N MET A 1 -9.56 9.95 -21.65
CA MET A 1 -8.49 8.94 -21.48
C MET A 1 -9.14 7.58 -21.28
N LYS A 2 -8.53 6.48 -21.71
CA LYS A 2 -9.07 5.13 -21.44
C LYS A 2 -8.65 4.73 -20.02
N THR A 3 -9.60 4.36 -19.17
CA THR A 3 -9.33 3.81 -17.83
C THR A 3 -8.62 2.46 -17.93
N ARG A 4 -7.48 2.31 -17.25
CA ARG A 4 -6.80 1.02 -17.10
C ARG A 4 -7.63 0.09 -16.21
N THR A 5 -7.70 -1.17 -16.60
CA THR A 5 -8.34 -2.26 -15.87
C THR A 5 -7.52 -2.68 -14.64
N GLU A 6 -8.14 -3.43 -13.73
CA GLU A 6 -7.46 -4.02 -12.56
C GLU A 6 -6.22 -4.82 -12.96
N LYS A 7 -6.34 -5.63 -14.01
CA LYS A 7 -5.20 -6.39 -14.52
C LYS A 7 -4.07 -5.47 -15.01
N GLU A 8 -4.38 -4.41 -15.74
CA GLU A 8 -3.36 -3.48 -16.25
C GLU A 8 -2.66 -2.73 -15.11
N ILE A 9 -3.38 -2.36 -14.03
CA ILE A 9 -2.78 -1.72 -12.86
C ILE A 9 -1.92 -2.70 -12.06
N ILE A 10 -2.39 -3.92 -11.81
CA ILE A 10 -1.62 -4.94 -11.08
C ILE A 10 -0.37 -5.34 -11.87
N ASP A 11 -0.48 -5.54 -13.19
CA ASP A 11 0.67 -5.84 -14.04
C ASP A 11 1.68 -4.68 -14.05
N LEU A 12 1.21 -3.42 -14.01
CA LEU A 12 2.06 -2.24 -13.88
C LEU A 12 2.82 -2.22 -12.54
N ILE A 13 2.14 -2.46 -11.42
CA ILE A 13 2.73 -2.49 -10.08
C ILE A 13 3.79 -3.59 -9.98
N ILE A 14 3.45 -4.81 -10.42
CA ILE A 14 4.38 -5.94 -10.42
C ILE A 14 5.54 -5.68 -11.38
N GLY A 15 5.28 -5.09 -12.54
CA GLY A 15 6.30 -4.72 -13.53
C GLY A 15 7.30 -3.70 -12.98
N PHE A 16 6.81 -2.64 -12.34
CA PHE A 16 7.63 -1.65 -11.64
C PHE A 16 8.55 -2.32 -10.61
N ALA A 17 7.98 -3.15 -9.74
CA ALA A 17 8.74 -3.84 -8.72
C ALA A 17 9.73 -4.87 -9.28
N ARG A 18 9.39 -5.59 -10.35
CA ARG A 18 10.30 -6.55 -10.99
C ARG A 18 11.52 -5.88 -11.60
N ASN A 19 11.35 -4.70 -12.20
CA ASN A 19 12.40 -3.98 -12.90
C ASN A 19 13.34 -3.20 -11.98
N ASP A 20 13.00 -3.02 -10.69
CA ASP A 20 13.84 -2.37 -9.70
C ASP A 20 14.33 -3.38 -8.64
N ASP A 21 15.63 -3.68 -8.63
CA ASP A 21 16.24 -4.60 -7.68
C ASP A 21 16.20 -4.11 -6.23
N ARG A 22 15.97 -2.82 -6.00
CA ARG A 22 15.82 -2.28 -4.65
C ARG A 22 14.50 -2.71 -4.02
N ILE A 23 13.49 -3.03 -4.83
CA ILE A 23 12.19 -3.57 -4.38
C ILE A 23 12.30 -5.09 -4.29
N ARG A 24 12.08 -5.63 -3.10
CA ARG A 24 12.26 -7.06 -2.78
C ARG A 24 10.94 -7.81 -2.70
N ALA A 25 9.88 -7.16 -2.23
CA ALA A 25 8.54 -7.72 -2.23
C ALA A 25 7.49 -6.63 -2.39
N VAL A 26 6.30 -7.03 -2.85
CA VAL A 26 5.11 -6.20 -2.98
C VAL A 26 3.92 -6.92 -2.37
N LEU A 27 3.23 -6.22 -1.48
CA LEU A 27 1.97 -6.64 -0.91
C LEU A 27 0.87 -5.68 -1.37
N MET A 28 -0.36 -6.20 -1.45
CA MET A 28 -1.56 -5.40 -1.60
C MET A 28 -2.44 -5.58 -0.38
N ASN A 29 -2.87 -4.47 0.19
CA ASN A 29 -3.72 -4.45 1.36
C ASN A 29 -5.14 -3.98 1.02
N GLY A 30 -5.97 -3.90 2.06
CA GLY A 30 -7.20 -3.11 2.02
C GLY A 30 -8.35 -3.80 1.29
N SER A 31 -9.27 -2.99 0.78
CA SER A 31 -10.59 -3.48 0.36
C SER A 31 -10.55 -4.39 -0.88
N ARG A 32 -9.51 -4.27 -1.72
CA ARG A 32 -9.38 -5.09 -2.95
C ARG A 32 -9.09 -6.56 -2.67
N VAL A 33 -8.43 -6.83 -1.54
CA VAL A 33 -8.12 -8.21 -1.10
C VAL A 33 -9.17 -8.73 -0.11
N ASN A 34 -10.15 -7.91 0.29
CA ASN A 34 -11.21 -8.35 1.18
C ASN A 34 -12.23 -9.23 0.42
N PRO A 35 -12.38 -10.52 0.75
CA PRO A 35 -13.32 -11.42 0.06
C PRO A 35 -14.79 -11.04 0.29
N ASN A 36 -15.09 -10.26 1.33
CA ASN A 36 -16.45 -9.84 1.68
C ASN A 36 -16.81 -8.47 1.11
N ALA A 37 -15.84 -7.73 0.55
CA ALA A 37 -16.08 -6.43 -0.05
C ALA A 37 -16.67 -6.59 -1.46
N THR A 38 -17.71 -5.81 -1.76
CA THR A 38 -18.20 -5.70 -3.14
C THR A 38 -17.17 -4.96 -3.97
N LYS A 39 -16.65 -5.61 -5.01
CA LYS A 39 -15.68 -4.97 -5.90
C LYS A 39 -16.30 -3.82 -6.68
N ASP A 40 -15.62 -2.67 -6.70
CA ASP A 40 -16.05 -1.51 -7.47
C ASP A 40 -14.86 -0.66 -7.98
N ILE A 41 -15.21 0.39 -8.74
CA ILE A 41 -14.25 1.28 -9.39
C ILE A 41 -13.64 2.33 -8.47
N PHE A 42 -14.17 2.49 -7.26
CA PHE A 42 -13.73 3.45 -6.25
C PHE A 42 -12.77 2.84 -5.23
N GLN A 43 -12.56 1.52 -5.28
CA GLN A 43 -11.56 0.87 -4.44
C GLN A 43 -10.14 1.31 -4.84
N ASP A 44 -9.38 1.75 -3.85
CA ASP A 44 -7.99 2.13 -4.00
C ASP A 44 -7.11 0.86 -4.18
N TYR A 45 -5.93 1.01 -4.77
CA TYR A 45 -4.87 0.00 -4.71
C TYR A 45 -3.92 0.38 -3.58
N ASP A 46 -4.09 -0.26 -2.42
CA ASP A 46 -3.21 -0.08 -1.25
C ASP A 46 -1.96 -0.93 -1.42
N ILE A 47 -0.88 -0.36 -1.93
CA ILE A 47 0.34 -1.09 -2.30
C ILE A 47 1.46 -0.82 -1.30
N VAL A 48 2.06 -1.90 -0.81
CA VAL A 48 3.21 -1.86 0.08
C VAL A 48 4.42 -2.47 -0.61
N ASN A 49 5.42 -1.64 -0.89
CA ASN A 49 6.72 -2.07 -1.42
C ASN A 49 7.72 -2.23 -0.28
N LEU A 50 8.26 -3.44 -0.13
CA LEU A 50 9.41 -3.70 0.74
C LEU A 50 10.68 -3.43 -0.04
N VAL A 51 11.46 -2.45 0.42
CA VAL A 51 12.65 -1.96 -0.27
C VAL A 51 13.89 -2.05 0.61
N THR A 52 15.05 -2.15 -0.03
CA THR A 52 16.35 -2.12 0.67
C THR A 52 16.67 -0.74 1.23
N ASP A 53 16.25 0.32 0.53
CA ASP A 53 16.35 1.72 0.92
C ASP A 53 15.14 2.50 0.39
N VAL A 54 14.58 3.38 1.22
CA VAL A 54 13.41 4.20 0.91
C VAL A 54 13.82 5.50 0.20
N GLU A 55 15.01 6.03 0.45
CA GLU A 55 15.42 7.35 -0.06
C GLU A 55 15.26 7.52 -1.58
N PRO A 56 15.63 6.55 -2.43
CA PRO A 56 15.49 6.72 -3.87
C PRO A 56 14.04 6.85 -4.35
N PHE A 57 13.08 6.34 -3.57
CA PHE A 57 11.66 6.34 -3.91
C PHE A 57 10.96 7.64 -3.49
N LYS A 58 11.66 8.58 -2.85
CA LYS A 58 11.13 9.92 -2.55
C LYS A 58 11.12 10.85 -3.76
N ASP A 59 11.82 10.48 -4.84
CA ASP A 59 11.79 11.23 -6.09
C ASP A 59 10.45 11.02 -6.80
N GLU A 60 9.58 12.02 -6.72
CA GLU A 60 8.28 12.04 -7.38
C GLU A 60 8.39 11.84 -8.90
N ASN A 61 9.43 12.38 -9.55
CA ASN A 61 9.59 12.20 -11.00
C ASN A 61 9.90 10.74 -11.35
N TYR A 62 10.66 10.06 -10.50
CA TYR A 62 10.92 8.63 -10.65
C TYR A 62 9.61 7.85 -10.57
N ILE A 63 8.76 8.11 -9.57
CA ILE A 63 7.45 7.43 -9.43
C ILE A 63 6.53 7.74 -10.62
N LEU A 64 6.34 9.01 -10.97
CA LEU A 64 5.42 9.41 -12.05
C LEU A 64 5.87 8.91 -13.42
N SER A 65 7.18 8.75 -13.65
CA SER A 65 7.69 8.18 -14.91
C SER A 65 7.26 6.72 -15.14
N HIS A 66 6.89 6.00 -14.07
CA HIS A 66 6.41 4.62 -14.16
C HIS A 66 4.88 4.52 -14.11
N PHE A 67 4.24 5.27 -13.21
CA PHE A 67 2.79 5.13 -12.96
C PHE A 67 1.90 5.98 -13.89
N GLY A 68 2.48 7.03 -14.48
CA GLY A 68 1.82 7.96 -15.38
C GLY A 68 1.32 9.23 -14.67
N GLU A 69 0.55 10.02 -15.41
CA GLU A 69 0.07 11.33 -14.95
C GLU A 69 -0.97 11.22 -13.83
N THR A 70 -0.90 12.16 -12.88
CA THR A 70 -1.83 12.28 -11.74
C THR A 70 -2.70 13.52 -11.85
N ILE A 71 -3.95 13.43 -11.42
CA ILE A 71 -4.81 14.58 -11.13
C ILE A 71 -4.35 15.26 -9.84
N ILE A 72 -4.11 14.46 -8.80
CA ILE A 72 -3.61 14.91 -7.50
C ILE A 72 -2.69 13.85 -6.90
N ILE A 73 -1.67 14.34 -6.22
CA ILE A 73 -0.75 13.54 -5.41
C ILE A 73 -0.66 14.14 -4.02
N GLN A 74 -0.69 13.31 -2.99
CA GLN A 74 -0.36 13.70 -1.62
C GLN A 74 0.81 12.88 -1.14
N LYS A 75 1.70 13.52 -0.38
CA LYS A 75 2.89 12.92 0.20
C LYS A 75 2.83 13.14 1.71
N PRO A 76 2.14 12.26 2.46
CA PRO A 76 1.92 12.44 3.89
C PRO A 76 3.19 12.71 4.69
N GLU A 77 4.31 12.11 4.27
CA GLU A 77 5.60 12.28 4.96
C GLU A 77 6.28 13.64 4.67
N ASP A 78 5.78 14.42 3.71
CA ASP A 78 6.21 15.80 3.42
C ASP A 78 5.25 16.85 4.03
N ASN A 79 4.17 16.43 4.69
CA ASN A 79 3.15 17.34 5.19
C ASN A 79 3.65 18.17 6.39
N ILE A 80 3.18 19.42 6.47
CA ILE A 80 3.37 20.25 7.67
C ILE A 80 2.29 19.94 8.72
N TYR A 81 1.05 19.71 8.28
CA TYR A 81 -0.07 19.42 9.16
C TYR A 81 -1.08 18.43 8.52
N PRO A 82 -1.42 17.31 9.19
CA PRO A 82 -0.71 16.80 10.36
C PRO A 82 0.78 16.57 10.01
N PRO A 83 1.70 16.71 10.98
CA PRO A 83 3.10 16.40 10.75
C PRO A 83 3.26 14.93 10.34
N PRO A 84 4.37 14.59 9.66
CA PRO A 84 4.63 13.22 9.24
C PRO A 84 4.71 12.29 10.45
N VAL A 85 4.42 11.01 10.23
CA VAL A 85 4.58 9.99 11.29
C VAL A 85 6.07 9.84 11.62
N GLY A 86 6.94 9.99 10.62
CA GLY A 86 8.39 9.97 10.81
C GLY A 86 8.95 8.60 11.16
N ASP A 87 8.25 7.52 10.80
CA ASP A 87 8.67 6.14 11.06
C ASP A 87 9.63 5.57 9.98
N GLY A 88 10.03 6.41 9.03
CA GLY A 88 10.94 6.05 7.94
C GLY A 88 10.29 5.41 6.71
N ARG A 89 8.96 5.26 6.69
CA ARG A 89 8.23 4.94 5.45
C ARG A 89 8.14 6.16 4.54
N TYR A 90 7.74 5.95 3.29
CA TYR A 90 7.35 7.04 2.40
C TYR A 90 6.13 6.64 1.58
N ASN A 91 5.14 7.53 1.52
CA ASN A 91 3.83 7.21 0.93
C ASN A 91 3.46 8.25 -0.12
N TYR A 92 2.86 7.77 -1.21
CA TYR A 92 2.18 8.58 -2.21
C TYR A 92 0.72 8.17 -2.27
N LEU A 93 -0.18 9.12 -2.09
CA LEU A 93 -1.62 8.93 -2.33
C LEU A 93 -1.93 9.57 -3.69
N MET A 94 -2.13 8.74 -4.71
CA MET A 94 -2.20 9.18 -6.11
C MET A 94 -3.58 8.94 -6.71
N GLN A 95 -4.21 10.00 -7.23
CA GLN A 95 -5.34 9.88 -8.14
C GLN A 95 -4.84 10.05 -9.57
N LEU A 96 -4.89 8.99 -10.35
CA LEU A 96 -4.39 8.99 -11.74
C LEU A 96 -5.44 9.59 -12.69
N VAL A 97 -4.97 10.16 -13.80
CA VAL A 97 -5.81 10.79 -14.85
C VAL A 97 -6.80 9.84 -15.51
N ASP A 98 -6.59 8.54 -15.37
CA ASP A 98 -7.44 7.49 -15.90
C ASP A 98 -8.52 7.02 -14.91
N GLY A 99 -8.55 7.61 -13.70
CA GLY A 99 -9.56 7.37 -12.67
C GLY A 99 -9.13 6.38 -11.58
N ASN A 100 -8.05 5.63 -11.78
CA ASN A 100 -7.53 4.71 -10.77
C ASN A 100 -6.86 5.50 -9.62
N ARG A 101 -7.03 5.01 -8.39
CA ARG A 101 -6.36 5.56 -7.21
C ARG A 101 -5.41 4.54 -6.59
N ILE A 102 -4.16 4.93 -6.38
CA ILE A 102 -3.12 4.07 -5.82
C ILE A 102 -2.54 4.77 -4.59
N ASP A 103 -2.62 4.09 -3.45
CA ASP A 103 -1.96 4.48 -2.22
C ASP A 103 -0.66 3.65 -2.14
N LEU A 104 0.43 4.23 -2.63
CA LEU A 104 1.72 3.58 -2.83
C LEU A 104 2.66 3.87 -1.66
N SER A 105 3.03 2.83 -0.92
CA SER A 105 3.88 2.95 0.27
C SER A 105 5.20 2.21 0.07
N PHE A 106 6.27 2.78 0.63
CA PHE A 106 7.62 2.22 0.64
C PHE A 106 8.09 2.04 2.07
N PHE A 107 8.47 0.82 2.42
CA PHE A 107 8.98 0.45 3.73
C PHE A 107 10.33 -0.24 3.58
N ASN A 108 11.25 0.05 4.50
CA ASN A 108 12.47 -0.73 4.57
C ASN A 108 12.13 -2.20 4.87
N ILE A 109 12.78 -3.13 4.18
CA ILE A 109 12.61 -4.59 4.33
C ILE A 109 12.70 -5.08 5.78
N ASN A 110 13.48 -4.39 6.62
CA ASN A 110 13.62 -4.72 8.04
C ASN A 110 12.33 -4.52 8.86
N ARG A 111 11.30 -3.89 8.29
CA ARG A 111 9.98 -3.64 8.93
C ARG A 111 8.91 -4.66 8.55
N ILE A 112 9.28 -5.78 7.91
CA ILE A 112 8.36 -6.83 7.46
C ILE A 112 7.37 -7.32 8.52
N ASP A 113 7.78 -7.36 9.80
CA ASP A 113 6.93 -7.83 10.90
C ASP A 113 5.76 -6.88 11.20
N GLU A 114 5.87 -5.60 10.87
CA GLU A 114 4.78 -4.64 11.05
C GLU A 114 3.63 -4.89 10.07
N LEU A 115 3.95 -5.44 8.90
CA LEU A 115 3.00 -5.72 7.84
C LEU A 115 2.11 -6.92 8.16
N ARG A 116 2.55 -7.82 9.05
CA ARG A 116 1.76 -8.97 9.52
C ARG A 116 0.54 -8.61 10.36
N LYS A 117 0.43 -7.34 10.78
CA LYS A 117 -0.67 -6.88 11.63
C LYS A 117 -1.98 -6.70 10.85
N ASP A 118 -1.88 -6.53 9.53
CA ASP A 118 -3.04 -6.34 8.66
C ASP A 118 -3.48 -7.69 8.09
N SER A 119 -4.67 -8.15 8.49
CA SER A 119 -5.23 -9.41 8.00
C SER A 119 -5.82 -9.31 6.60
N LEU A 120 -5.95 -8.10 6.03
CA LEU A 120 -6.29 -7.87 4.63
C LEU A 120 -5.00 -7.64 3.84
N THR A 121 -4.22 -8.70 3.63
CA THR A 121 -2.93 -8.64 2.92
C THR A 121 -2.80 -9.78 1.92
N GLU A 122 -2.50 -9.46 0.66
CA GLU A 122 -2.15 -10.43 -0.40
C GLU A 122 -0.74 -10.16 -0.92
N VAL A 123 0.03 -11.22 -1.18
CA VAL A 123 1.38 -11.12 -1.75
C VAL A 123 1.30 -11.06 -3.28
N LEU A 124 1.70 -9.94 -3.88
CA LEU A 124 1.78 -9.79 -5.34
C LEU A 124 3.13 -10.24 -5.90
N LEU A 125 4.22 -10.00 -5.15
CA LEU A 125 5.58 -10.35 -5.53
C LEU A 125 6.43 -10.60 -4.28
N ASP A 126 7.22 -11.66 -4.27
CA ASP A 126 8.28 -11.88 -3.27
C ASP A 126 9.50 -12.46 -3.99
N LYS A 127 10.55 -11.67 -4.14
CA LYS A 127 11.78 -12.06 -4.86
C LYS A 127 12.70 -12.92 -4.01
N ASP A 128 12.59 -12.81 -2.68
CA ASP A 128 13.56 -13.37 -1.73
C ASP A 128 12.96 -14.46 -0.84
N HIS A 129 11.67 -14.74 -0.98
CA HIS A 129 10.92 -15.66 -0.11
C HIS A 129 11.00 -15.24 1.36
N ILE A 130 10.95 -13.92 1.60
CA ILE A 130 11.04 -13.30 2.93
C ILE A 130 9.67 -13.19 3.61
N ILE A 131 8.59 -13.18 2.83
CA ILE A 131 7.24 -13.11 3.37
C ILE A 131 6.86 -14.51 3.87
N PRO A 132 6.51 -14.67 5.17
CA PRO A 132 6.02 -15.95 5.67
C PRO A 132 4.67 -16.28 5.03
N ASN A 133 4.24 -17.53 5.16
CA ASN A 133 2.87 -17.90 4.78
C ASN A 133 1.87 -17.03 5.54
N LEU A 134 1.17 -16.17 4.80
CA LEU A 134 0.05 -15.40 5.30
C LEU A 134 -1.20 -16.29 5.33
N LEU A 135 -2.08 -16.01 6.27
CA LEU A 135 -3.43 -16.56 6.25
C LEU A 135 -4.22 -15.91 5.10
N ASP A 136 -5.30 -16.58 4.68
CA ASP A 136 -6.21 -15.99 3.69
C ASP A 136 -6.73 -14.63 4.19
N PRO A 137 -6.80 -13.62 3.30
CA PRO A 137 -7.28 -12.29 3.64
C PRO A 137 -8.65 -12.32 4.35
N SER A 138 -8.75 -11.62 5.47
CA SER A 138 -9.98 -11.49 6.25
C SER A 138 -10.04 -10.17 7.00
N GLU A 139 -11.20 -9.81 7.53
CA GLU A 139 -11.39 -8.58 8.30
C GLU A 139 -10.97 -8.72 9.77
N SER A 140 -10.36 -9.84 10.15
CA SER A 140 -10.13 -10.23 11.55
C SER A 140 -9.30 -9.21 12.36
N SER A 141 -8.33 -8.52 11.77
CA SER A 141 -7.55 -7.46 12.42
C SER A 141 -8.34 -6.16 12.64
N TYR A 142 -9.46 -5.97 11.92
CA TYR A 142 -10.30 -4.77 12.00
C TYR A 142 -11.52 -4.95 12.92
N LEU A 143 -11.81 -6.19 13.34
CA LEU A 143 -12.91 -6.48 14.25
C LEU A 143 -12.60 -5.90 15.64
N ILE A 144 -13.35 -4.87 16.02
CA ILE A 144 -13.28 -4.28 17.35
C ILE A 144 -13.67 -5.31 18.40
N LYS A 145 -12.93 -5.32 19.51
CA LYS A 145 -13.31 -6.11 20.69
C LYS A 145 -14.27 -5.29 21.53
N GLN A 146 -15.20 -5.96 22.20
CA GLN A 146 -16.06 -5.31 23.18
C GLN A 146 -15.17 -4.56 24.20
N PRO A 147 -15.38 -3.25 24.41
CA PRO A 147 -14.58 -2.51 25.36
C PRO A 147 -14.88 -3.00 26.78
N THR A 148 -13.90 -2.84 27.67
CA THR A 148 -14.17 -2.98 29.09
C THR A 148 -15.03 -1.82 29.57
N GLU A 149 -15.76 -2.01 30.69
CA GLU A 149 -16.55 -0.93 31.30
C GLU A 149 -15.71 0.33 31.52
N LYS A 150 -14.47 0.17 32.01
CA LYS A 150 -13.54 1.29 32.21
C LYS A 150 -13.23 2.03 30.90
N LEU A 151 -12.89 1.32 29.83
CA LEU A 151 -12.61 1.95 28.53
C LEU A 151 -13.82 2.70 27.98
N PHE A 152 -15.03 2.19 28.24
CA PHE A 152 -16.26 2.89 27.88
C PHE A 152 -16.47 4.17 28.70
N SER A 153 -16.17 4.13 30.01
CA SER A 153 -16.33 5.29 30.90
C SER A 153 -15.26 6.38 30.75
N ASP A 154 -14.10 6.08 30.17
CA ASP A 154 -13.00 7.04 29.97
C ASP A 154 -13.20 7.96 28.73
N CYS A 155 -14.17 7.67 27.85
CA CYS A 155 -14.53 8.44 26.65
C CYS A 155 -15.54 9.56 26.94
#